data_AF-A0A2V9T9Z9-F1
#
_entry.id   AF-A0A2V9T9Z9-F1
#
_cell.length_a   1.000
_cell.length_b   1.000
_cell.length_c   1.000
_cell.angle_alpha   90.00
_cell.angle_beta   90.00
_cell.angle_gamma   90.00
#
_symmetry.space_group_name_H-M   'P 1'
#
loop_
_entity.id
_entity.type
_entity.pdbx_description
1 polymer ?
#
loop_
_entity_poly.entity_id
_entity_poly.type
_entity_poly.pdbx_seq_one_letter_code
_entity_poly.pdbx_strand_id
1 'polypeptide(L)'
;MTAIANAVDAFRKRRNVFVILVATERLDARPGKRISEKLGGVPVLTSDDYNIYELVSILRACHMMVSSRYHGIVTSMPGLVPSAGITMDERIRNLMKERGHENLLMNVDDPDLEAKLLVAMDTLCKERETIAAGIGRTVVRNLKVMARMGVYFEEEVQRRYPDFPMRKGERSWEDYLPPMSEHLHQLVETYAA
;
A
#
# COMPACT_ATOMS: atom_id res chain seq x y z
N MET A 1 -6.18 -17.15 -10.39
CA MET A 1 -4.81 -16.95 -10.93
C MET A 1 -4.81 -16.63 -12.42
N THR A 2 -5.53 -17.39 -13.27
CA THR A 2 -5.60 -17.12 -14.72
C THR A 2 -6.13 -15.71 -15.05
N ALA A 3 -7.19 -15.26 -14.37
CA ALA A 3 -7.74 -13.92 -14.55
C ALA A 3 -6.71 -12.79 -14.38
N ILE A 4 -5.84 -12.88 -13.37
CA ILE A 4 -4.79 -11.87 -13.13
C ILE A 4 -3.78 -11.84 -14.27
N ALA A 5 -3.28 -13.02 -14.67
CA ALA A 5 -2.33 -13.12 -15.77
C ALA A 5 -2.92 -12.60 -17.09
N ASN A 6 -4.15 -12.98 -17.41
CA ASN A 6 -4.83 -12.52 -18.62
C ASN A 6 -5.06 -11.00 -18.64
N ALA A 7 -5.53 -10.43 -17.53
CA ALA A 7 -5.73 -8.99 -17.43
C ALA A 7 -4.42 -8.22 -17.61
N VAL A 8 -3.34 -8.67 -16.95
CA VAL A 8 -2.00 -8.06 -17.08
C VAL A 8 -1.48 -8.20 -18.50
N ASP A 9 -1.66 -9.35 -19.14
CA ASP A 9 -1.25 -9.57 -20.53
C ASP A 9 -2.02 -8.66 -21.51
N ALA A 10 -3.34 -8.54 -21.34
CA ALA A 10 -4.18 -7.64 -22.12
C ALA A 10 -3.76 -6.18 -21.93
N PHE A 11 -3.44 -5.78 -20.70
CA PHE A 11 -3.01 -4.43 -20.36
C PHE A 11 -1.66 -4.07 -21.00
N ARG A 12 -0.63 -4.93 -20.86
CA ARG A 12 0.70 -4.67 -21.43
C ARG A 12 0.75 -4.70 -22.96
N LYS A 13 -0.24 -5.33 -23.61
CA LYS A 13 -0.39 -5.26 -25.07
C LYS A 13 -0.94 -3.91 -25.55
N ARG A 14 -1.67 -3.21 -24.68
CA ARG A 14 -2.26 -1.89 -24.96
C ARG A 14 -1.39 -0.73 -24.49
N ARG A 15 -0.49 -0.98 -23.54
CA ARG A 15 0.35 0.03 -22.88
C ARG A 15 1.79 -0.46 -22.83
N ASN A 16 2.73 0.43 -23.13
CA ASN A 16 4.16 0.12 -22.97
C ASN A 16 4.52 0.14 -21.48
N VAL A 17 4.46 -1.02 -20.83
CA VAL A 17 4.77 -1.17 -19.40
C VAL A 17 5.76 -2.30 -19.18
N PHE A 18 6.69 -2.09 -18.26
CA PHE A 18 7.57 -3.12 -17.76
C PHE A 18 6.91 -3.78 -16.55
N VAL A 19 6.59 -5.08 -16.67
CA VAL A 19 5.89 -5.84 -15.63
C VAL A 19 6.89 -6.57 -14.77
N ILE A 20 6.78 -6.40 -13.45
CA ILE A 20 7.46 -7.21 -12.43
C ILE A 20 6.41 -7.83 -11.51
N LEU A 21 6.72 -8.99 -10.94
CA LEU A 21 5.93 -9.60 -9.87
C LEU A 21 6.75 -9.56 -8.59
N VAL A 22 6.13 -9.10 -7.50
CA VAL A 22 6.79 -9.00 -6.20
C VAL A 22 6.11 -9.93 -5.21
N ALA A 23 6.87 -10.90 -4.71
CA ALA A 23 6.45 -11.88 -3.71
C ALA A 23 7.01 -11.47 -2.34
N THR A 24 6.26 -10.62 -1.63
CA THR A 24 6.67 -10.05 -0.33
C THR A 24 6.78 -11.08 0.79
N GLU A 25 6.17 -12.26 0.62
CA GLU A 25 6.28 -13.39 1.54
C GLU A 25 6.61 -14.67 0.76
N ARG A 26 7.29 -15.63 1.40
CA ARG A 26 7.72 -16.89 0.75
C ARG A 26 6.57 -17.65 0.07
N LEU A 27 5.37 -17.58 0.65
CA LEU A 27 4.18 -18.25 0.09
C LEU A 27 3.70 -17.61 -1.23
N ASP A 28 4.08 -16.36 -1.51
CA ASP A 28 3.75 -15.66 -2.76
C ASP A 28 4.61 -16.09 -3.94
N ALA A 29 5.78 -16.70 -3.68
CA ALA A 29 6.75 -17.04 -4.72
C ALA A 29 6.15 -18.03 -5.73
N ARG A 30 5.42 -19.05 -5.28
CA ARG A 30 4.82 -20.06 -6.15
C ARG A 30 3.69 -19.49 -7.03
N PRO A 31 2.69 -18.76 -6.50
CA PRO A 31 1.73 -18.03 -7.33
C PRO A 31 2.39 -17.04 -8.30
N GLY A 32 3.38 -16.28 -7.84
CA GLY A 32 4.13 -15.31 -8.65
C GLY A 32 4.82 -15.98 -9.85
N LYS A 33 5.56 -17.08 -9.63
CA LYS A 33 6.20 -17.85 -10.70
C LYS A 33 5.18 -18.37 -11.73
N ARG A 34 4.03 -18.88 -11.29
CA ARG A 34 2.96 -19.35 -12.19
C ARG A 34 2.34 -18.25 -13.05
N ILE A 35 2.18 -17.05 -12.49
CA ILE A 35 1.72 -15.88 -13.26
C ILE A 35 2.82 -15.45 -14.24
N SER A 36 4.09 -15.45 -13.80
CA SER A 36 5.24 -15.11 -14.66
C SER A 36 5.34 -16.01 -15.88
N GLU A 37 5.23 -17.33 -15.70
CA GLU A 37 5.23 -18.31 -16.80
C GLU A 37 4.16 -17.99 -17.85
N LYS A 38 2.94 -17.66 -17.40
CA LYS A 38 1.82 -17.25 -18.29
C LYS A 38 2.09 -15.94 -19.02
N LEU A 39 2.91 -15.07 -18.44
CA LEU A 39 3.32 -13.79 -19.02
C LEU A 39 4.60 -13.91 -19.86
N GLY A 40 5.12 -15.12 -20.11
CA GLY A 40 6.34 -15.32 -20.90
C GLY A 40 7.63 -15.06 -20.11
N GLY A 41 7.61 -15.24 -18.78
CA GLY A 41 8.80 -15.19 -17.94
C GLY A 41 9.16 -13.80 -17.41
N VAL A 42 8.17 -12.98 -17.05
CA VAL A 42 8.46 -11.66 -16.43
C VAL A 42 9.21 -11.82 -15.10
N PRO A 43 10.06 -10.85 -14.70
CA PRO A 43 10.82 -10.94 -13.46
C PRO A 43 9.94 -11.17 -12.23
N VAL A 44 10.38 -12.08 -11.36
CA VAL A 44 9.74 -12.34 -10.07
C VAL A 44 10.76 -12.06 -8.97
N LEU A 45 10.50 -11.04 -8.17
CA LEU A 45 11.34 -10.63 -7.04
C LEU A 45 10.73 -11.21 -5.77
N THR A 46 11.51 -11.98 -5.02
CA THR A 46 11.00 -12.72 -3.88
C THR A 46 11.71 -12.34 -2.60
N SER A 47 11.02 -12.53 -1.47
CA SER A 47 11.61 -12.42 -0.13
C SER A 47 12.66 -13.50 0.20
N ASP A 48 12.83 -14.52 -0.64
CA ASP A 48 13.96 -15.45 -0.53
C ASP A 48 15.26 -14.81 -1.07
N ASP A 49 15.15 -13.87 -2.02
CA ASP A 49 16.29 -13.26 -2.72
C ASP A 49 16.61 -11.83 -2.27
N TYR A 50 15.59 -11.11 -1.77
CA TYR A 50 15.69 -9.71 -1.36
C TYR A 50 15.10 -9.50 0.02
N ASN A 51 15.72 -8.61 0.81
CA ASN A 51 15.17 -8.24 2.11
C ASN A 51 13.98 -7.26 1.95
N ILE A 52 13.24 -7.04 3.04
CA ILE A 52 12.02 -6.22 3.00
C ILE A 52 12.29 -4.76 2.60
N TYR A 53 13.43 -4.19 2.97
CA TYR A 53 13.76 -2.81 2.61
C TYR A 53 14.01 -2.66 1.11
N GLU A 54 14.67 -3.65 0.50
CA GLU A 54 14.88 -3.70 -0.95
C GLU A 54 13.57 -3.85 -1.69
N LEU A 55 12.71 -4.78 -1.27
CA LEU A 55 11.39 -4.98 -1.88
C LEU A 55 10.53 -3.71 -1.76
N VAL A 56 10.48 -3.08 -0.59
CA VAL A 56 9.72 -1.83 -0.40
C VAL A 56 10.27 -0.70 -1.26
N SER A 57 11.59 -0.60 -1.42
CA SER A 57 12.21 0.40 -2.31
C SER A 57 11.80 0.18 -3.76
N ILE A 58 11.76 -1.08 -4.22
CA ILE A 58 11.27 -1.45 -5.55
C ILE A 58 9.78 -1.10 -5.70
N LEU A 59 8.95 -1.43 -4.71
CA LEU A 59 7.52 -1.11 -4.74
C LEU A 59 7.28 0.40 -4.85
N ARG A 60 8.08 1.22 -4.15
CA ARG A 60 8.00 2.70 -4.20
C ARG A 60 8.51 3.30 -5.51
N ALA A 61 9.33 2.57 -6.27
CA ALA A 61 9.80 2.98 -7.59
C ALA A 61 8.79 2.66 -8.72
N CYS A 62 7.74 1.87 -8.43
CA CYS A 62 6.72 1.53 -9.41
C CYS A 62 5.83 2.72 -9.78
N HIS A 63 5.37 2.75 -11.04
CA HIS A 63 4.41 3.76 -11.51
C HIS A 63 2.99 3.52 -11.01
N MET A 64 2.65 2.25 -10.76
CA MET A 64 1.37 1.76 -10.25
C MET A 64 1.54 0.32 -9.76
N MET A 65 0.56 -0.19 -9.02
CA MET A 65 0.57 -1.56 -8.51
C MET A 65 -0.84 -2.15 -8.42
N VAL A 66 -0.93 -3.47 -8.57
CA VAL A 66 -2.08 -4.26 -8.14
C VAL A 66 -1.55 -5.27 -7.12
N SER A 67 -2.19 -5.35 -5.96
CA SER A 67 -1.71 -6.23 -4.89
C SER A 67 -2.85 -6.97 -4.22
N SER A 68 -2.60 -8.24 -3.89
CA SER A 68 -3.41 -9.01 -2.94
C SER A 68 -2.81 -9.04 -1.53
N ARG A 69 -1.71 -8.32 -1.31
CA ARG A 69 -1.04 -8.19 -0.02
C ARG A 69 -1.20 -6.78 0.51
N TYR A 70 -1.85 -6.69 1.67
CA TYR A 70 -2.04 -5.45 2.42
C TYR A 70 -0.73 -4.66 2.59
N HIS A 71 0.33 -5.34 3.04
CA HIS A 71 1.63 -4.71 3.26
C HIS A 71 2.26 -4.16 1.97
N GLY A 72 2.04 -4.82 0.82
CA GLY A 72 2.49 -4.29 -0.46
C GLY A 72 1.91 -2.89 -0.70
N ILE A 73 0.60 -2.73 -0.52
CA ILE A 73 -0.10 -1.45 -0.68
C ILE A 73 0.39 -0.44 0.36
N VAL A 74 0.33 -0.77 1.65
CA VAL A 74 0.64 0.19 2.72
C VAL A 74 2.07 0.70 2.65
N THR A 75 3.03 -0.18 2.35
CA THR A 75 4.45 0.22 2.31
C THR A 75 4.80 1.07 1.09
N SER A 76 4.03 0.98 0.00
CA SER A 76 4.20 1.82 -1.19
C SER A 76 3.50 3.17 -1.07
N MET A 77 2.53 3.32 -0.16
CA MET A 77 1.76 4.57 0.01
C MET A 77 2.62 5.80 0.30
N PRO A 78 3.68 5.76 1.13
CA PRO A 78 4.59 6.90 1.26
C PRO A 78 5.22 7.30 -0.07
N GLY A 79 5.54 6.36 -0.96
CA GLY A 79 6.00 6.64 -2.32
C GLY A 79 4.91 7.13 -3.28
N LEU A 80 3.69 7.37 -2.79
CA LEU A 80 2.51 7.82 -3.55
C LEU A 80 2.17 6.93 -4.75
N VAL A 81 2.51 5.64 -4.68
CA VAL A 81 2.28 4.68 -5.78
C VAL A 81 0.79 4.35 -5.86
N PRO A 82 0.09 4.70 -6.96
CA PRO A 82 -1.31 4.37 -7.14
C PRO A 82 -1.49 2.86 -7.16
N SER A 83 -2.42 2.36 -6.36
CA SER A 83 -2.59 0.92 -6.17
C SER A 83 -4.04 0.48 -6.07
N ALA A 84 -4.35 -0.62 -6.75
CA ALA A 84 -5.60 -1.38 -6.64
C ALA A 84 -5.41 -2.65 -5.79
N GLY A 85 -6.50 -3.11 -5.18
CA GLY A 85 -6.49 -4.22 -4.23
C GLY A 85 -7.33 -5.40 -4.69
N ILE A 86 -6.77 -6.61 -4.68
CA ILE A 86 -7.52 -7.86 -4.82
C ILE A 86 -7.62 -8.50 -3.44
N THR A 87 -8.80 -8.56 -2.86
CA THR A 87 -8.98 -9.00 -1.47
C THR A 87 -9.65 -10.36 -1.34
N MET A 88 -9.31 -11.07 -0.25
CA MET A 88 -10.05 -12.21 0.28
C MET A 88 -10.71 -11.89 1.62
N ASP A 89 -10.31 -10.77 2.25
CA ASP A 89 -10.67 -10.41 3.62
C ASP A 89 -10.95 -8.90 3.77
N GLU A 90 -11.12 -8.45 5.00
CA GLU A 90 -11.44 -7.07 5.37
C GLU A 90 -10.25 -6.10 5.28
N ARG A 91 -9.00 -6.57 5.27
CA ARG A 91 -7.84 -5.69 5.46
C ARG A 91 -7.65 -4.71 4.31
N ILE A 92 -7.58 -5.23 3.08
CA ILE A 92 -7.50 -4.38 1.88
C ILE A 92 -8.81 -3.61 1.71
N ARG A 93 -9.96 -4.22 1.99
CA ARG A 93 -11.26 -3.54 1.90
C ARG A 93 -11.33 -2.29 2.77
N ASN A 94 -10.93 -2.41 4.04
CA ASN A 94 -10.90 -1.30 4.98
C ASN A 94 -9.90 -0.22 4.54
N LEU A 95 -8.74 -0.63 4.03
CA LEU A 95 -7.73 0.30 3.50
C LEU A 95 -8.25 1.09 2.28
N MET A 96 -8.88 0.43 1.31
CA MET A 96 -9.43 1.10 0.14
C MET A 96 -10.54 2.07 0.52
N LYS A 97 -11.37 1.70 1.52
CA LYS A 97 -12.39 2.58 2.11
C LYS A 97 -11.78 3.79 2.80
N GLU A 98 -10.74 3.57 3.61
CA GLU A 98 -9.98 4.65 4.25
C GLU A 98 -9.47 5.66 3.21
N ARG A 99 -8.92 5.14 2.11
CA ARG A 99 -8.36 5.94 1.02
C ARG A 99 -9.42 6.62 0.15
N GLY A 100 -10.70 6.26 0.27
CA GLY A 100 -11.77 6.72 -0.64
C GLY A 100 -11.63 6.19 -2.07
N HIS A 101 -11.05 4.99 -2.23
CA HIS A 101 -10.77 4.35 -3.51
C HIS A 101 -11.42 2.97 -3.62
N GLU A 102 -12.64 2.80 -3.10
CA GLU A 102 -13.36 1.53 -3.09
C GLU A 102 -13.61 0.98 -4.52
N ASN A 103 -13.67 1.85 -5.52
CA ASN A 103 -13.77 1.49 -6.93
C ASN A 103 -12.53 0.73 -7.47
N LEU A 104 -11.41 0.76 -6.75
CA LEU A 104 -10.17 0.04 -7.09
C LEU A 104 -10.01 -1.26 -6.27
N LEU A 105 -11.08 -1.75 -5.65
CA LEU A 105 -11.13 -2.99 -4.91
C LEU A 105 -11.87 -4.07 -5.72
N MET A 106 -11.29 -5.26 -5.81
CA MET A 106 -11.95 -6.46 -6.35
C MET A 106 -11.87 -7.62 -5.35
N ASN A 107 -12.85 -8.52 -5.38
CA ASN A 107 -12.77 -9.79 -4.65
C ASN A 107 -12.07 -10.84 -5.52
N VAL A 108 -11.32 -11.76 -4.89
CA VAL A 108 -10.57 -12.80 -5.62
C VAL A 108 -11.47 -13.80 -6.36
N ASP A 109 -12.69 -14.00 -5.87
CA ASP A 109 -13.68 -14.96 -6.33
C ASP A 109 -14.73 -14.32 -7.26
N ASP A 110 -14.55 -13.04 -7.60
CA ASP A 110 -15.42 -12.33 -8.54
C ASP A 110 -15.34 -12.98 -9.93
N PRO A 111 -16.47 -13.45 -10.51
CA PRO A 111 -16.48 -14.09 -11.82
C PRO A 111 -15.96 -13.14 -12.92
N ASP A 112 -16.08 -11.83 -12.71
CA ASP A 112 -15.63 -10.79 -13.65
C ASP A 112 -14.27 -10.18 -13.26
N LEU A 113 -13.49 -10.85 -12.39
CA LEU A 113 -12.21 -10.33 -11.88
C LEU A 113 -11.27 -9.87 -13.00
N GLU A 114 -11.18 -10.61 -14.11
CA GLU A 114 -10.31 -10.26 -15.24
C GLU A 114 -10.69 -8.91 -15.86
N ALA A 115 -11.98 -8.72 -16.17
CA ALA A 115 -12.48 -7.49 -16.78
C ALA A 115 -12.35 -6.30 -15.80
N LYS A 116 -12.72 -6.49 -14.54
CA LYS A 116 -12.62 -5.46 -13.50
C LYS A 116 -11.18 -5.05 -13.23
N LEU A 117 -10.26 -6.00 -13.19
CA LEU A 117 -8.85 -5.74 -12.98
C LEU A 117 -8.25 -4.94 -14.15
N LEU A 118 -8.61 -5.26 -15.39
CA LEU A 118 -8.17 -4.49 -16.55
C LEU A 118 -8.64 -3.04 -16.49
N VAL A 119 -9.91 -2.82 -16.12
CA VAL A 119 -10.46 -1.47 -15.91
C VAL A 119 -9.72 -0.75 -14.78
N ALA A 120 -9.49 -1.40 -13.64
CA ALA A 120 -8.76 -0.81 -12.52
C ALA A 120 -7.35 -0.39 -12.91
N MET A 121 -6.62 -1.20 -13.68
CA MET A 121 -5.29 -0.84 -14.16
C MET A 121 -5.31 0.37 -15.11
N ASP A 122 -6.30 0.47 -16.00
CA ASP A 122 -6.48 1.67 -16.83
C ASP A 122 -6.80 2.92 -15.98
N THR A 123 -7.62 2.78 -14.94
CA THR A 123 -7.92 3.86 -13.99
C THR A 123 -6.66 4.31 -13.23
N LEU A 124 -5.84 3.38 -12.74
CA LEU A 124 -4.57 3.69 -12.06
C LEU A 124 -3.64 4.54 -12.93
N CYS A 125 -3.61 4.31 -14.24
CA CYS A 125 -2.85 5.15 -15.18
C CYS A 125 -3.50 6.51 -15.43
N LYS A 126 -4.82 6.54 -15.68
CA LYS A 126 -5.53 7.77 -16.09
C LYS A 126 -5.67 8.76 -14.95
N GLU A 127 -5.92 8.27 -13.73
CA GLU A 127 -6.21 9.07 -12.54
C GLU A 127 -5.04 9.09 -11.56
N ARG A 128 -3.82 8.83 -12.07
CA ARG A 128 -2.59 8.65 -11.28
C ARG A 128 -2.41 9.73 -10.21
N GLU A 129 -2.50 10.99 -10.61
CA GLU A 129 -2.28 12.16 -9.74
C GLU A 129 -3.36 12.30 -8.67
N THR A 130 -4.63 12.13 -9.05
CA THR A 130 -5.77 12.17 -8.14
C THR A 130 -5.67 11.08 -7.07
N ILE A 131 -5.35 9.85 -7.50
CA ILE A 131 -5.20 8.70 -6.59
C ILE A 131 -3.99 8.89 -5.67
N ALA A 132 -2.86 9.38 -6.20
CA ALA A 132 -1.67 9.70 -5.42
C ALA A 132 -1.98 10.75 -4.35
N ALA A 133 -2.71 11.83 -4.69
CA ALA A 133 -3.11 12.83 -3.71
C ALA A 133 -4.04 12.26 -2.62
N GLY A 134 -4.97 11.37 -2.98
CA GLY A 134 -5.80 10.65 -2.01
C GLY A 134 -5.00 9.76 -1.06
N ILE A 135 -3.99 9.07 -1.59
CA ILE A 135 -3.03 8.30 -0.80
C ILE A 135 -2.25 9.21 0.16
N GLY A 136 -1.72 10.35 -0.31
CA GLY A 136 -0.97 11.31 0.51
C GLY A 136 -1.76 11.80 1.72
N ARG A 137 -3.01 12.24 1.50
CA ARG A 137 -3.94 12.62 2.60
C ARG A 137 -4.17 11.48 3.59
N THR A 138 -4.28 10.25 3.09
CA THR A 138 -4.47 9.07 3.96
C THR A 138 -3.23 8.78 4.79
N VAL A 139 -2.02 8.88 4.21
CA VAL A 139 -0.77 8.72 4.95
C VAL A 139 -0.68 9.73 6.10
N VAL A 140 -0.92 11.01 5.81
CA VAL A 140 -0.86 12.07 6.84
C VAL A 140 -1.93 11.87 7.91
N ARG A 141 -3.16 11.50 7.52
CA ARG A 141 -4.22 11.17 8.48
C ARG A 141 -3.80 10.01 9.39
N ASN A 142 -3.20 8.96 8.83
CA ASN A 142 -2.76 7.81 9.62
C ASN A 142 -1.59 8.13 10.55
N LEU A 143 -0.67 9.00 10.15
CA LEU A 143 0.36 9.53 11.06
C LEU A 143 -0.28 10.25 12.26
N LYS A 144 -1.27 11.13 12.02
CA LYS A 144 -2.01 11.82 13.09
C LYS A 144 -2.81 10.86 13.98
N VAL A 145 -3.41 9.81 13.41
CA VAL A 145 -4.13 8.77 14.19
C VAL A 145 -3.15 8.00 15.07
N MET A 146 -2.00 7.58 14.54
CA MET A 146 -0.97 6.89 15.33
C MET A 146 -0.45 7.77 16.47
N ALA A 147 -0.21 9.05 16.23
CA ALA A 147 0.18 10.00 17.27
C ALA A 147 -0.88 10.09 18.39
N ARG A 148 -2.17 10.14 18.02
CA ARG A 148 -3.28 10.13 18.98
C ARG A 148 -3.35 8.85 19.81
N MET A 149 -2.98 7.70 19.24
CA MET A 149 -2.86 6.45 20.01
C MET A 149 -1.77 6.54 21.09
N GLY A 150 -0.68 7.25 20.82
CA GLY A 150 0.35 7.54 21.82
C GLY A 150 -0.19 8.34 23.01
N VAL A 151 -1.03 9.35 22.75
CA VAL A 151 -1.70 10.13 23.81
C VAL A 151 -2.59 9.23 24.67
N TYR A 152 -3.44 8.40 24.05
CA TYR A 152 -4.32 7.51 24.79
C TYR A 152 -3.56 6.47 25.63
N PHE A 153 -2.45 5.97 25.09
CA PHE A 153 -1.59 5.06 25.85
C PHE A 153 -1.01 5.77 27.08
N GLU A 154 -0.56 7.02 26.91
CA GLU A 154 -0.02 7.82 28.00
C GLU A 154 -1.07 8.10 29.09
N GLU A 155 -2.28 8.49 28.70
CA GLU A 155 -3.42 8.70 29.60
C GLU A 155 -3.76 7.43 30.40
N GLU A 156 -3.76 6.27 29.74
CA GLU A 156 -4.05 4.98 30.39
C GLU A 156 -2.95 4.57 31.37
N VAL A 157 -1.68 4.81 31.04
CA VAL A 157 -0.54 4.58 31.95
C VAL A 157 -0.68 5.46 33.19
N GLN A 158 -0.95 6.75 33.02
CA GLN A 158 -1.11 7.67 34.15
C GLN A 158 -2.31 7.30 35.03
N ARG A 159 -3.43 6.91 34.41
CA ARG A 159 -4.63 6.45 35.12
C ARG A 159 -4.36 5.20 35.94
N ARG A 160 -3.57 4.27 35.43
CA ARG A 160 -3.29 2.98 36.07
C ARG A 160 -2.13 3.03 37.06
N TYR A 161 -1.18 3.95 36.85
CA TYR A 161 0.04 4.14 37.61
C TYR A 161 0.31 5.64 37.84
N PRO A 162 -0.35 6.27 38.83
CA PRO A 162 -0.25 7.71 39.06
C PRO A 162 1.16 8.23 39.34
N ASP A 163 2.02 7.38 39.90
CA ASP A 163 3.42 7.71 40.22
C ASP A 163 4.38 7.46 39.04
N PHE A 164 3.89 6.97 37.89
CA PHE A 164 4.73 6.76 36.73
C PHE A 164 5.25 8.10 36.20
N PRO A 165 6.56 8.24 35.93
CA PRO A 165 7.12 9.49 35.46
C PRO A 165 6.64 9.81 34.04
N MET A 166 5.89 10.91 33.91
CA MET A 166 5.40 11.40 32.62
C MET A 166 6.34 12.46 32.05
N ARG A 167 6.41 12.53 30.71
CA ARG A 167 7.16 13.60 30.04
C ARG A 167 6.47 14.95 30.29
N LYS A 168 7.24 16.02 30.49
CA LYS A 168 6.72 17.38 30.77
C LYS A 168 6.94 18.31 29.58
N GLY A 169 6.11 19.35 29.45
CA GLY A 169 6.21 20.38 28.41
C GLY A 169 5.10 20.33 27.36
N GLU A 170 4.99 21.40 26.56
CA GLU A 170 4.13 21.42 25.37
C GLU A 170 4.65 20.41 24.34
N ARG A 171 3.75 19.69 23.68
CA ARG A 171 4.09 18.67 22.70
C ARG A 171 3.36 18.91 21.39
N SER A 172 4.08 18.72 20.31
CA SER A 172 3.51 18.50 19.00
C SER A 172 2.94 17.07 18.92
N TRP A 173 2.06 16.83 17.96
CA TRP A 173 1.60 15.47 17.69
C TRP A 173 2.73 14.57 17.15
N GLU A 174 3.75 15.15 16.52
CA GLU A 174 4.91 14.44 15.98
C GLU A 174 5.76 13.79 17.09
N ASP A 175 5.76 14.36 18.29
CA ASP A 175 6.48 13.83 19.46
C ASP A 175 5.96 12.46 19.94
N TYR A 176 4.78 12.04 19.45
CA TYR A 176 4.18 10.73 19.69
C TYR A 176 4.50 9.69 18.60
N LEU A 177 5.28 10.07 17.58
CA LEU A 177 5.69 9.17 16.51
C LEU A 177 7.16 8.79 16.61
N PRO A 178 7.56 7.66 16.01
CA PRO A 178 8.97 7.42 15.68
C PRO A 178 9.51 8.56 14.79
N PRO A 179 10.84 8.79 14.78
CA PRO A 179 11.46 9.78 13.90
C PRO A 179 11.00 9.61 12.45
N MET A 180 10.46 10.68 11.88
CA MET A 180 10.00 10.69 10.50
C MET A 180 11.18 10.92 9.55
N SER A 181 11.14 10.30 8.37
CA SER A 181 12.10 10.62 7.31
C SER A 181 11.75 11.96 6.67
N GLU A 182 12.72 12.60 5.99
CA GLU A 182 12.49 13.84 5.22
C GLU A 182 11.30 13.71 4.27
N HIS A 183 11.17 12.57 3.61
CA HIS A 183 10.05 12.27 2.71
C HIS A 183 8.69 12.30 3.42
N LEU A 184 8.60 11.78 4.65
CA LEU A 184 7.36 11.83 5.42
C LEU A 184 7.03 13.26 5.88
N HIS A 185 8.04 14.05 6.26
CA HIS A 185 7.85 15.48 6.55
C HIS A 185 7.29 16.23 5.34
N GLN A 186 7.84 16.00 4.14
CA GLN A 186 7.34 16.61 2.90
C GLN A 186 5.87 16.23 2.62
N LEU A 187 5.48 14.98 2.87
CA LEU A 187 4.07 14.56 2.75
C LEU A 187 3.18 15.28 3.75
N VAL A 188 3.62 15.42 5.00
CA VAL A 188 2.90 16.17 6.03
C VAL A 188 2.73 17.62 5.59
N GLU A 189 3.79 18.31 5.17
CA GLU A 189 3.72 19.68 4.69
C GLU A 189 2.75 19.84 3.51
N THR A 190 2.76 18.88 2.57
CA THR A 190 1.92 18.92 1.37
C THR A 190 0.44 18.62 1.64
N TYR A 191 0.13 17.71 2.57
CA TYR A 191 -1.20 17.14 2.74
C TYR A 191 -1.81 17.34 4.15
N ALA A 192 -1.21 18.13 5.03
CA ALA A 192 -1.73 18.38 6.38
C ALA A 192 -2.94 19.33 6.44
N ALA A 193 -3.28 20.00 5.33
CA ALA A 193 -4.41 20.91 5.19
C ALA A 193 -5.77 20.20 5.22
#